data_AF-A0A7X4CK62-F1
#
_entry.id   AF-A0A7X4CK62-F1
#
_cell.length_a   1.000
_cell.length_b   1.000
_cell.length_c   1.000
_cell.angle_alpha   90.00
_cell.angle_beta   90.00
_cell.angle_gamma   90.00
#
_symmetry.space_group_name_H-M   'P 1'
#
loop_
_entity.id
_entity.type
_entity.pdbx_description
1 polymer ?
#
loop_
_entity_poly.entity_id
_entity_poly.type
_entity_poly.pdbx_seq_one_letter_code
_entity_poly.pdbx_strand_id
1 'polypeptide(L)'
;MNELLVERLLFLDDLLIDSLENAVRFVHQPRKLAENPVFEMEKPWEGQRFLYCDVAKDRDKGTYNLWYSIYPEVNNPGLCYAVSEDGIHFARPELGRVEFNGSTANNLLALPAGVAHDMTFDKDEREQD
;
A
#
# COMPACT_ATOMS: atom_id res chain seq x y z
N MET A 1 -47.00 -9.78 -8.29
CA MET A 1 -46.12 -8.93 -7.46
C MET A 1 -44.94 -9.82 -7.14
N ASN A 2 -43.87 -9.79 -7.95
CA ASN A 2 -42.71 -10.64 -7.73
C ASN A 2 -41.80 -9.92 -6.73
N GLU A 3 -41.68 -10.49 -5.53
CA GLU A 3 -40.64 -10.12 -4.58
C GLU A 3 -39.28 -10.38 -5.24
N LEU A 4 -38.52 -9.31 -5.47
CA LEU A 4 -37.11 -9.43 -5.80
C LEU A 4 -36.40 -9.93 -4.55
N LEU A 5 -36.14 -11.24 -4.50
CA LEU A 5 -35.19 -11.82 -3.56
C LEU A 5 -33.85 -11.13 -3.81
N VAL A 6 -33.38 -10.36 -2.82
CA VAL A 6 -32.05 -9.74 -2.85
C VAL A 6 -31.03 -10.84 -2.57
N GLU A 7 -30.74 -11.63 -3.59
CA GLU A 7 -29.71 -12.66 -3.51
C GLU A 7 -28.34 -11.98 -3.56
N ARG A 8 -27.43 -12.38 -2.66
CA ARG A 8 -26.07 -11.83 -2.63
C ARG A 8 -25.28 -12.50 -3.75
N LEU A 9 -24.93 -11.72 -4.76
CA LEU A 9 -24.18 -12.18 -5.91
C LEU A 9 -22.71 -11.84 -5.74
N LEU A 10 -21.85 -12.77 -6.15
CA LEU A 10 -20.41 -12.60 -6.09
C LEU A 10 -19.85 -12.51 -7.51
N PHE A 11 -19.18 -11.42 -7.84
CA PHE A 11 -18.57 -11.16 -9.16
C PHE A 11 -17.22 -11.88 -9.29
N LEU A 12 -17.21 -13.20 -9.13
CA LEU A 12 -16.01 -14.05 -9.27
C LEU A 12 -15.91 -14.76 -10.63
N ASP A 13 -16.98 -14.81 -11.42
CA ASP A 13 -17.04 -15.44 -12.75
C ASP A 13 -18.00 -14.63 -13.63
N ASP A 14 -18.21 -15.07 -14.88
CA ASP A 14 -19.08 -14.38 -15.83
C ASP A 14 -20.49 -14.99 -15.87
N LEU A 15 -20.85 -15.84 -14.89
CA LEU A 15 -22.10 -16.61 -14.86
C LEU A 15 -23.36 -15.73 -14.90
N LEU A 16 -23.30 -14.56 -14.28
CA LEU A 16 -24.41 -13.62 -14.12
C LEU A 16 -24.31 -12.43 -15.08
N ILE A 17 -23.29 -12.42 -15.94
CA ILE A 17 -23.09 -11.36 -16.92
C ILE A 17 -23.91 -11.70 -18.17
N ASP A 18 -24.97 -10.93 -18.41
CA ASP A 18 -25.82 -11.08 -19.60
C ASP A 18 -25.11 -10.64 -20.88
N SER A 19 -24.31 -9.57 -20.81
CA SER A 19 -23.47 -9.10 -21.93
C SER A 19 -22.23 -8.34 -21.45
N LEU A 20 -21.17 -8.37 -22.26
CA LEU A 20 -19.91 -7.66 -22.05
C LEU A 20 -19.45 -7.05 -23.38
N GLU A 21 -19.48 -5.72 -23.50
CA GLU A 21 -19.05 -5.01 -24.71
C GLU A 21 -17.85 -4.11 -24.39
N ASN A 22 -16.81 -4.18 -25.23
CA ASN A 22 -15.57 -3.38 -25.07
C ASN A 22 -14.91 -3.48 -23.67
N ALA A 23 -15.09 -4.61 -22.98
CA ALA A 23 -14.49 -4.89 -21.68
C ALA A 23 -13.87 -6.29 -21.69
N VAL A 24 -12.84 -6.47 -20.86
CA VAL A 24 -12.19 -7.76 -20.62
C VAL A 24 -11.99 -7.94 -19.13
N ARG A 25 -12.29 -9.14 -18.64
CA ARG A 25 -11.93 -9.53 -17.29
C ARG A 25 -10.64 -10.33 -17.30
N PHE A 26 -9.70 -9.93 -16.48
CA PHE A 26 -8.46 -10.67 -16.27
C PHE A 26 -8.05 -10.56 -14.81
N VAL A 27 -7.41 -11.62 -14.32
CA VAL A 27 -6.80 -11.65 -12.99
C VAL A 27 -5.32 -11.85 -13.22
N HIS A 28 -4.50 -10.89 -12.76
CA HIS A 28 -3.05 -11.06 -12.79
C HIS A 28 -2.68 -12.29 -11.96
N GLN A 29 -1.81 -13.15 -12.50
CA GLN A 29 -1.29 -14.31 -11.79
C GLN A 29 -0.01 -13.89 -11.05
N PRO A 30 -0.06 -13.60 -9.73
CA PRO A 30 1.13 -13.20 -9.01
C PRO A 30 2.13 -14.36 -9.00
N ARG A 31 3.39 -14.07 -9.33
CA ARG A 31 4.48 -15.04 -9.22
C ARG A 31 5.21 -14.83 -7.90
N LYS A 32 5.24 -15.84 -7.05
CA LYS A 32 6.10 -15.83 -5.86
C LYS A 32 7.57 -15.82 -6.30
N LEU A 33 8.33 -14.87 -5.80
CA LEU A 33 9.77 -14.82 -6.02
C LEU A 33 10.48 -15.79 -5.05
N ALA A 34 11.58 -16.40 -5.51
CA ALA A 34 12.39 -17.29 -4.67
C ALA A 34 13.13 -16.53 -3.56
N GLU A 35 13.37 -15.24 -3.77
CA GLU A 35 14.08 -14.31 -2.88
C GLU A 35 13.18 -13.66 -1.81
N ASN A 36 11.95 -14.16 -1.63
CA ASN A 36 11.07 -13.64 -0.58
C ASN A 36 11.70 -13.77 0.82
N PRO A 37 11.45 -12.80 1.73
CA PRO A 37 10.65 -11.58 1.53
C PRO A 37 11.41 -10.51 0.74
N VAL A 38 10.71 -9.77 -0.13
CA VAL A 38 11.30 -8.67 -0.92
C VAL A 38 11.44 -7.35 -0.15
N PHE A 39 10.81 -7.27 1.03
CA PHE A 39 10.89 -6.12 1.91
C PHE A 39 10.89 -6.60 3.36
N GLU A 40 11.96 -6.29 4.08
CA GLU A 40 12.14 -6.63 5.49
C GLU A 40 12.12 -5.36 6.35
N MET A 41 11.92 -5.53 7.66
CA MET A 41 12.08 -4.45 8.62
C MET A 41 13.55 -4.41 9.06
N GLU A 42 14.29 -3.41 8.59
CA GLU A 42 15.74 -3.28 8.75
C GLU A 42 16.14 -2.07 9.63
N LYS A 43 15.20 -1.15 9.87
CA LYS A 43 15.49 0.12 10.54
C LYS A 43 14.96 0.13 11.98
N PRO A 44 15.66 0.79 12.93
CA PRO A 44 15.27 0.80 14.33
C PRO A 44 13.86 1.33 14.60
N TRP A 45 13.39 2.29 13.80
CA TRP A 45 12.05 2.85 13.94
C TRP A 45 10.94 1.92 13.45
N GLU A 46 11.23 0.93 12.61
CA GLU A 46 10.19 0.05 12.04
C GLU A 46 9.60 -0.89 13.12
N GLY A 47 10.36 -1.18 14.17
CA GLY A 47 9.82 -1.82 15.37
C GLY A 47 9.49 -3.31 15.17
N GLN A 48 8.29 -3.75 15.56
CA GLN A 48 7.92 -5.17 15.56
C GLN A 48 6.98 -5.61 14.44
N ARG A 49 6.14 -4.70 13.93
CA ARG A 49 5.09 -5.06 12.97
C ARG A 49 5.07 -4.10 11.81
N PHE A 50 5.12 -4.65 10.61
CA PHE A 50 4.77 -4.03 9.35
C PHE A 50 3.36 -4.49 9.00
N LEU A 51 2.44 -3.56 8.82
CA LEU A 51 1.03 -3.85 8.50
C LEU A 51 0.53 -2.76 7.57
N TYR A 52 -0.30 -3.14 6.59
CA TYR A 52 -0.92 -2.23 5.62
C TYR A 52 0.12 -1.48 4.77
N CYS A 53 0.08 -1.72 3.47
CA CYS A 53 0.99 -1.08 2.55
C CYS A 53 0.36 -0.87 1.19
N ASP A 54 0.65 0.29 0.62
CA ASP A 54 0.26 0.66 -0.72
C ASP A 54 1.51 0.82 -1.58
N VAL A 55 1.48 0.19 -2.75
CA VAL A 55 2.50 0.36 -3.76
C VAL A 55 1.86 0.96 -4.99
N ALA A 56 2.34 2.13 -5.40
CA ALA A 56 1.90 2.80 -6.62
C ALA A 56 3.09 3.16 -7.50
N LYS A 57 2.92 3.02 -8.81
CA LYS A 57 3.90 3.49 -9.78
C LYS A 57 3.68 4.99 -10.03
N ASP A 58 4.69 5.80 -9.74
CA ASP A 58 4.79 7.17 -10.22
C ASP A 58 5.09 7.12 -11.72
N ARG A 59 4.08 7.35 -12.56
CA ARG A 59 4.22 7.27 -14.02
C ARG A 59 5.12 8.36 -14.58
N ASP A 60 5.20 9.51 -13.91
CA ASP A 60 6.00 10.65 -14.35
C ASP A 60 7.49 10.39 -14.11
N LYS A 61 7.82 9.76 -12.97
CA LYS A 61 9.20 9.43 -12.59
C LYS A 61 9.65 8.03 -12.98
N GLY A 62 8.71 7.15 -13.30
CA GLY A 62 8.96 5.74 -13.58
C GLY A 62 9.27 4.89 -12.34
N THR A 63 9.22 5.46 -11.13
CA THR A 63 9.52 4.77 -9.87
C THR A 63 8.28 4.15 -9.24
N TYR A 64 8.47 3.17 -8.36
CA TYR A 64 7.46 2.60 -7.49
C TYR A 64 7.63 3.19 -6.10
N ASN A 65 6.54 3.71 -5.55
CA ASN A 65 6.50 4.28 -4.23
C ASN A 65 5.74 3.32 -3.31
N LEU A 66 6.28 3.10 -2.12
CA LEU A 66 5.71 2.26 -1.08
C LEU A 66 5.41 3.14 0.13
N TRP A 67 4.14 3.19 0.53
CA TRP A 67 3.70 3.72 1.82
C TRP A 67 3.35 2.55 2.71
N TYR A 68 3.84 2.54 3.94
CA TYR A 68 3.60 1.42 4.84
C TYR A 68 3.47 1.87 6.29
N SER A 69 2.59 1.17 7.01
CA SER A 69 2.43 1.40 8.43
C SER A 69 3.29 0.45 9.26
N ILE A 70 3.85 1.00 10.33
CA ILE A 70 4.64 0.29 11.32
C ILE A 70 3.98 0.41 12.69
N TYR A 71 4.14 -0.61 13.52
CA TYR A 71 3.69 -0.57 14.92
C TYR A 71 4.81 -1.08 15.83
N PRO A 72 5.75 -0.20 16.22
CA PRO A 72 6.77 -0.52 17.22
C PRO A 72 6.15 -0.94 18.55
N GLU A 73 5.06 -0.29 18.95
CA GLU A 73 4.29 -0.60 20.15
C GLU A 73 2.78 -0.62 19.84
N VAL A 74 1.97 -1.16 20.76
CA VAL A 74 0.50 -1.14 20.64
C VAL A 74 0.01 0.30 20.80
N ASN A 75 -0.78 0.79 19.83
CA ASN A 75 -1.29 2.18 19.76
C ASN A 75 -0.20 3.25 19.56
N ASN A 76 0.92 2.88 18.96
CA ASN A 76 1.95 3.83 18.51
C ASN A 76 2.28 3.56 17.03
N PRO A 77 1.35 3.85 16.11
CA PRO A 77 1.58 3.67 14.68
C PRO A 77 2.61 4.68 14.15
N GLY A 78 3.35 4.27 13.13
CA GLY A 78 4.13 5.16 12.29
C GLY A 78 3.79 4.94 10.82
N LEU A 79 3.90 6.00 10.03
CA LEU A 79 3.78 5.95 8.57
C LEU A 79 5.15 6.18 7.97
N CYS A 80 5.56 5.28 7.09
CA CYS A 80 6.86 5.31 6.43
C CYS A 80 6.70 5.37 4.91
N TYR A 81 7.78 5.77 4.23
CA TYR A 81 7.86 5.84 2.78
C TYR A 81 9.10 5.13 2.24
N ALA A 82 8.99 4.38 1.16
CA ALA A 82 10.12 3.81 0.45
C ALA A 82 9.93 3.96 -1.06
N VAL A 83 11.02 3.87 -1.82
CA VAL A 83 11.02 4.03 -3.28
C VAL A 83 11.81 2.92 -3.94
N SER A 84 11.35 2.46 -5.09
CA SER A 84 11.97 1.40 -5.87
C SER A 84 11.97 1.77 -7.36
N GLU A 85 12.99 1.33 -8.09
CA GLU A 85 13.03 1.45 -9.56
C GLU A 85 12.37 0.25 -10.26
N ASP A 86 12.38 -0.92 -9.62
CA ASP A 86 11.94 -2.20 -10.19
C ASP A 86 10.66 -2.78 -9.55
N GLY A 87 10.18 -2.16 -8.45
CA GLY A 87 9.03 -2.60 -7.68
C GLY A 87 9.30 -3.83 -6.79
N ILE A 88 10.56 -4.24 -6.66
CA ILE A 88 11.00 -5.41 -5.87
C ILE A 88 11.94 -4.92 -4.76
N HIS A 89 12.94 -4.12 -5.08
CA HIS A 89 13.94 -3.62 -4.14
C HIS A 89 13.64 -2.17 -3.76
N PHE A 90 13.33 -1.92 -2.49
CA PHE A 90 12.93 -0.60 -2.01
C PHE A 90 14.00 0.05 -1.14
N ALA A 91 14.43 1.25 -1.54
CA ALA A 91 15.26 2.13 -0.75
C ALA A 91 14.41 2.96 0.22
N ARG A 92 14.93 3.19 1.43
CA ARG A 92 14.32 4.03 2.46
C ARG A 92 15.03 5.38 2.48
N PRO A 93 14.55 6.40 1.75
CA PRO A 93 15.24 7.69 1.66
C PRO A 93 15.18 8.43 3.00
N GLU A 94 16.23 9.20 3.31
CA GLU A 94 16.21 10.14 4.44
C GLU A 94 15.34 11.35 4.06
N LEU A 95 14.15 11.44 4.66
CA LEU A 95 13.18 12.49 4.37
C LEU A 95 13.40 13.76 5.19
N GLY A 96 14.04 13.64 6.37
CA GLY A 96 14.30 14.79 7.25
C GLY A 96 13.05 15.35 7.94
N ARG A 97 11.95 14.59 8.00
CA ARG A 97 10.62 15.12 8.41
C ARG A 97 10.24 14.86 9.85
N VAL A 98 10.55 13.68 10.37
CA VAL A 98 10.13 13.23 11.70
C VAL A 98 11.37 12.96 12.54
N GLU A 99 11.38 13.45 13.78
CA GLU A 99 12.44 13.17 14.74
C GLU A 99 12.25 11.77 15.33
N PHE A 100 13.34 10.98 15.33
CA PHE A 100 13.42 9.69 15.99
C PHE A 100 14.83 9.51 16.58
N ASN A 101 14.91 9.32 17.90
CA ASN A 101 16.16 9.09 18.64
C ASN A 101 17.26 10.15 18.38
N GLY A 102 16.89 11.42 18.36
CA GLY A 102 17.77 12.57 18.18
C GLY A 102 18.14 12.88 16.72
N SER A 103 17.51 12.22 15.75
CA SER A 103 17.81 12.40 14.32
C SER A 103 16.57 12.41 13.45
N THR A 104 16.63 13.12 12.33
CA THR A 104 15.60 13.09 11.26
C THR A 104 16.06 12.30 10.02
N ALA A 105 17.23 11.64 10.09
CA ALA A 105 17.78 10.78 9.05
C ALA A 105 17.04 9.45 8.98
N ASN A 106 15.78 9.51 8.56
CA ASN A 106 14.86 8.37 8.46
C ASN A 106 13.82 8.61 7.36
N ASN A 107 13.04 7.58 7.07
CA ASN A 107 11.99 7.61 6.06
C ASN A 107 10.57 7.72 6.63
N LEU A 108 10.43 8.25 7.85
CA LEU A 108 9.14 8.45 8.51
C LEU A 108 8.43 9.67 7.91
N LEU A 109 7.14 9.49 7.60
CA LEU A 109 6.22 10.55 7.21
C LEU A 109 5.48 11.11 8.42
N ALA A 110 5.07 10.25 9.36
CA ALA A 110 4.35 10.65 10.57
C ALA A 110 4.47 9.60 11.68
N LEU A 111 4.34 10.05 12.93
CA LEU A 111 4.11 9.21 14.12
C LEU A 111 2.80 9.68 14.79
N PRO A 112 1.62 9.33 14.22
CA PRO A 112 0.35 9.82 14.74
C PRO A 112 0.08 9.26 16.15
N ALA A 113 -0.45 10.12 17.02
CA ALA A 113 -0.90 9.70 18.34
C ALA A 113 -2.18 8.85 18.23
N GLY A 114 -2.26 7.75 18.99
CA GLY A 114 -3.45 6.92 19.08
C GLY A 114 -3.45 5.76 18.09
N VAL A 115 -4.61 5.45 17.50
CA VAL A 115 -4.79 4.29 16.63
C VAL A 115 -5.05 4.76 15.20
N ALA A 116 -4.04 4.63 14.36
CA ALA A 116 -4.18 4.65 12.90
C ALA A 116 -4.08 3.19 12.44
N HIS A 117 -5.03 2.74 11.61
CA HIS A 117 -5.05 1.36 11.11
C HIS A 117 -4.55 1.30 9.68
N ASP A 118 -5.17 2.05 8.78
CA ASP A 118 -4.79 2.07 7.39
C ASP A 118 -4.62 3.52 6.94
N MET A 119 -3.61 3.75 6.13
CA MET A 119 -3.29 5.05 5.55
C MET A 119 -3.13 4.82 4.06
N THR A 120 -4.24 4.97 3.34
CA THR A 120 -4.27 4.75 1.90
C THR A 120 -3.77 5.97 1.16
N PHE A 121 -2.94 5.73 0.14
CA PHE A 121 -2.56 6.76 -0.82
C PHE A 121 -3.27 6.54 -2.14
N ASP A 122 -4.10 7.51 -2.53
CA ASP A 122 -4.73 7.56 -3.85
C ASP A 122 -4.23 8.82 -4.57
N LYS A 123 -3.77 8.64 -5.81
CA LYS A 123 -3.48 9.76 -6.73
C LYS A 123 -4.56 9.78 -7.79
N ASP A 124 -5.45 10.77 -7.74
CA ASP A 124 -6.37 11.04 -8.82
C ASP A 124 -5.75 12.05 -9.78
N GLU A 125 -5.51 11.66 -11.04
CA GLU A 125 -4.97 12.55 -12.07
C GLU A 125 -5.92 13.74 -12.40
N ARG A 126 -7.17 13.69 -11.94
CA ARG A 126 -8.17 14.76 -12.09
C ARG A 126 -8.10 15.78 -10.96
N GLU A 127 -7.49 15.45 -9.83
CA GLU A 127 -7.28 16.38 -8.71
C GLU A 127 -6.11 17.31 -9.07
N GLN A 128 -6.33 18.62 -8.97
CA GLN A 128 -5.38 19.68 -9.39
C GLN A 128 -4.90 20.54 -8.22
N ASP A 129 -5.28 20.20 -6.98
CA ASP A 129 -5.00 20.96 -5.76
C ASP A 129 -3.68 20.58 -5.06
#